data_AF-A0A413RR41-F1
#
_entry.id   AF-A0A413RR41-F1
#
_cell.length_a   1.000
_cell.length_b   1.000
_cell.length_c   1.000
_cell.angle_alpha   90.00
_cell.angle_beta   90.00
_cell.angle_gamma   90.00
#
_symmetry.space_group_name_H-M   'P 1'
#
loop_
_entity.id
_entity.type
_entity.pdbx_description
1 polymer ?
#
loop_
_entity_poly.entity_id
_entity_poly.type
_entity_poly.pdbx_seq_one_letter_code
_entity_poly.pdbx_strand_id
1 'polypeptide(L)'
;MSDDTPVLSPLDESGIAAAVDAALVAVESASTLDELKSARLAHTGERSPLALANRGIGALAPADKGTAGKLLGAARGRVQQALAARQVVLEAERDARVLVEETLDVTL
;
A
#
# COMPACT_ATOMS: atom_id res chain seq x y z
N MET A 1 4.40 -19.86 -17.32
CA MET A 1 3.69 -18.57 -17.31
C MET A 1 4.69 -17.55 -16.83
N SER A 2 5.23 -16.76 -17.76
CA SER A 2 6.24 -15.75 -17.45
C SER A 2 5.50 -14.51 -16.95
N ASP A 3 5.55 -14.26 -15.65
CA ASP A 3 5.20 -12.95 -15.07
C ASP A 3 6.29 -11.94 -15.50
N ASP A 4 6.25 -11.53 -16.77
CA ASP A 4 7.08 -10.44 -17.29
C ASP A 4 6.35 -9.12 -16.99
N THR A 5 6.14 -8.86 -15.70
CA THR A 5 5.77 -7.51 -15.25
C THR A 5 7.07 -6.71 -15.27
N PRO A 6 7.15 -5.58 -16.01
CA PRO A 6 8.38 -4.79 -16.09
C PRO A 6 8.86 -4.48 -14.67
N VAL A 7 10.05 -5.00 -14.33
CA VAL A 7 10.60 -4.89 -12.99
C VAL A 7 10.86 -3.42 -12.71
N LEU A 8 10.09 -2.83 -11.80
CA LEU A 8 10.26 -1.44 -11.39
C LEU A 8 11.71 -1.21 -10.93
N SER A 9 12.41 -0.29 -11.58
CA SER A 9 13.78 0.04 -11.22
C SER A 9 13.81 0.86 -9.92
N PRO A 10 14.72 0.57 -8.99
CA PRO A 10 14.88 1.35 -7.75
C PRO A 10 15.36 2.79 -7.94
N LEU A 11 15.77 3.17 -9.17
CA LEU A 11 16.17 4.53 -9.53
C LEU A 11 15.16 5.21 -10.46
N ASP A 12 14.09 4.52 -10.85
CA ASP A 12 13.05 5.09 -11.71
C ASP A 12 12.04 5.87 -10.86
N GLU A 13 12.32 7.15 -10.64
CA GLU A 13 11.44 8.05 -9.90
C GLU A 13 10.01 8.08 -10.44
N SER A 14 9.85 8.02 -11.77
CA SER A 14 8.56 8.08 -12.43
C SER A 14 7.73 6.81 -12.21
N GLY A 15 8.36 5.64 -12.34
CA GLY A 15 7.73 4.36 -12.05
C GLY A 15 7.42 4.19 -10.57
N ILE A 16 8.30 4.68 -9.69
CA ILE A 16 8.06 4.68 -8.24
C ILE A 16 6.86 5.57 -7.91
N ALA A 17 6.78 6.77 -8.48
CA ALA A 17 5.64 7.66 -8.31
C ALA A 17 4.34 7.02 -8.80
N ALA A 18 4.34 6.42 -9.98
CA ALA A 18 3.17 5.71 -10.52
C ALA A 18 2.74 4.53 -9.63
N ALA A 19 3.69 3.77 -9.07
CA ALA A 19 3.40 2.69 -8.14
C ALA A 19 2.81 3.18 -6.82
N VAL A 20 3.27 4.34 -6.33
CA VAL A 20 2.70 5.01 -5.15
C VAL A 20 1.29 5.50 -5.44
N ASP A 21 1.07 6.17 -6.57
CA ASP A 21 -0.24 6.69 -6.94
C ASP A 21 -1.26 5.56 -7.12
N ALA A 22 -0.87 4.45 -7.77
CA ALA A 22 -1.71 3.27 -7.88
C ALA A 22 -2.08 2.69 -6.49
N ALA A 23 -1.12 2.69 -5.55
CA ALA A 23 -1.39 2.25 -4.18
C ALA A 23 -2.35 3.19 -3.45
N LEU A 24 -2.18 4.51 -3.60
CA LEU A 24 -3.06 5.50 -2.99
C LEU A 24 -4.50 5.37 -3.51
N VAL A 25 -4.67 5.20 -4.82
CA VAL A 25 -5.98 4.97 -5.44
C VAL A 25 -6.62 3.68 -4.92
N ALA A 26 -5.86 2.59 -4.79
CA ALA A 26 -6.37 1.33 -4.26
C ALA A 26 -6.78 1.44 -2.78
N VAL A 27 -6.02 2.21 -1.98
CA VAL A 27 -6.35 2.50 -0.58
C VAL A 27 -7.61 3.34 -0.46
N GLU A 28 -7.75 4.40 -1.25
CA GLU A 28 -8.93 5.26 -1.25
C GLU A 28 -10.19 4.49 -1.72
N SER A 29 -10.03 3.60 -2.69
CA SER A 29 -11.12 2.79 -3.24
C SER A 29 -11.59 1.68 -2.29
N ALA A 30 -10.77 1.30 -1.30
CA ALA A 30 -11.13 0.27 -0.33
C ALA A 30 -12.28 0.76 0.57
N SER A 31 -13.42 0.08 0.48
CA SER A 31 -14.65 0.35 1.24
C SER A 31 -14.80 -0.55 2.47
N THR A 32 -13.99 -1.61 2.57
CA THR A 32 -14.00 -2.56 3.68
C THR A 32 -12.59 -2.87 4.17
N LEU A 33 -12.48 -3.37 5.40
CA LEU A 33 -11.20 -3.79 5.97
C LEU A 33 -10.54 -4.92 5.17
N ASP A 34 -11.33 -5.80 4.53
CA ASP A 34 -10.82 -6.86 3.68
C ASP A 34 -10.29 -6.34 2.34
N GLU A 35 -10.95 -5.34 1.75
CA GLU A 35 -10.45 -4.63 0.56
C GLU A 35 -9.16 -3.87 0.88
N LEU A 36 -9.11 -3.21 2.04
CA LEU A 36 -7.90 -2.49 2.48
C LEU A 36 -6.73 -3.46 2.71
N LYS A 37 -7.00 -4.64 3.29
CA LYS A 37 -6.00 -5.70 3.44
C LYS A 37 -5.51 -6.21 2.08
N SER A 38 -6.40 -6.33 1.11
CA SER A 38 -6.06 -6.75 -0.26
C SER A 38 -5.16 -5.71 -0.95
N ALA A 39 -5.51 -4.42 -0.84
CA ALA A 39 -4.67 -3.31 -1.32
C ALA A 39 -3.30 -3.29 -0.64
N ARG A 40 -3.25 -3.49 0.68
CA ARG A 40 -1.99 -3.61 1.44
C ARG A 40 -1.11 -4.73 0.88
N LEU A 41 -1.67 -5.92 0.66
CA LEU A 41 -0.92 -7.07 0.15
C LEU A 41 -0.40 -6.82 -1.28
N ALA A 42 -1.23 -6.23 -2.15
CA ALA A 42 -0.86 -5.93 -3.53
C ALA A 42 0.27 -4.88 -3.63
N HIS A 43 0.23 -3.83 -2.81
CA HIS A 43 1.13 -2.68 -2.96
C HIS A 43 2.32 -2.67 -1.98
N THR A 44 2.23 -3.38 -0.85
CA THR A 44 3.29 -3.42 0.17
C THR A 44 3.82 -4.82 0.47
N GLY A 45 3.16 -5.85 -0.06
CA GLY A 45 3.58 -7.24 0.11
C GLY A 45 4.90 -7.54 -0.60
N GLU A 46 5.48 -8.70 -0.32
CA GLU A 46 6.78 -9.12 -0.83
C GLU A 46 6.88 -9.15 -2.36
N ARG A 47 5.76 -9.41 -3.04
CA ARG A 47 5.66 -9.44 -4.50
C ARG A 47 5.25 -8.09 -5.10
N SER A 48 5.09 -7.04 -4.29
CA SER A 48 4.68 -5.74 -4.81
C SER A 48 5.80 -5.08 -5.62
N PRO A 49 5.47 -4.20 -6.58
CA PRO A 49 6.47 -3.49 -7.37
C PRO A 49 7.50 -2.76 -6.50
N LEU A 50 7.06 -2.09 -5.43
CA LEU A 50 7.94 -1.38 -4.50
C LEU A 50 8.85 -2.35 -3.70
N ALA A 51 8.34 -3.52 -3.31
CA ALA A 51 9.14 -4.51 -2.59
C ALA A 51 10.20 -5.18 -3.49
N LEU A 52 9.84 -5.48 -4.74
CA LEU A 52 10.75 -6.03 -5.74
C LEU A 52 11.85 -5.01 -6.11
N ALA A 53 11.48 -3.75 -6.34
CA ALA A 53 12.44 -2.67 -6.56
C ALA A 53 13.41 -2.52 -5.37
N ASN A 54 12.91 -2.65 -4.13
CA ASN A 54 13.74 -2.57 -2.92
C ASN A 54 14.78 -3.69 -2.83
N ARG A 55 14.44 -4.90 -3.29
CA ARG A 55 15.40 -6.02 -3.37
C ARG A 55 16.47 -5.76 -4.44
N GLY A 56 16.09 -5.12 -5.53
CA GLY A 56 16.99 -4.73 -6.61
C GLY A 56 18.12 -3.79 -6.18
N ILE A 57 17.96 -3.04 -5.08
CA ILE A 57 18.98 -2.13 -4.54
C ILE A 57 20.32 -2.85 -4.27
N GLY A 58 20.27 -4.12 -3.85
CA GLY A 58 21.47 -4.90 -3.55
C GLY A 58 22.44 -5.01 -4.73
N ALA A 59 21.90 -5.04 -5.95
CA ALA A 59 22.64 -5.19 -7.21
C ALA A 59 23.15 -3.86 -7.79
N LEU A 60 22.78 -2.72 -7.20
CA LEU A 60 23.23 -1.40 -7.68
C LEU A 60 24.71 -1.12 -7.31
N ALA A 61 25.31 -0.16 -8.02
CA ALA A 61 26.60 0.40 -7.63
C ALA A 61 26.49 1.11 -6.26
N PRO A 62 27.55 1.11 -5.43
CA PRO A 62 27.52 1.73 -4.09
C PRO A 62 27.05 3.20 -4.08
N ALA A 63 27.38 3.96 -5.12
CA ALA A 63 26.97 5.36 -5.27
C ALA A 63 25.44 5.53 -5.40
N ASP A 64 24.76 4.57 -6.03
CA ASP A 64 23.33 4.66 -6.33
C ASP A 64 22.45 4.10 -5.22
N LYS A 65 23.00 3.23 -4.36
CA LYS A 65 22.26 2.60 -3.24
C LYS A 65 21.65 3.62 -2.29
N GLY A 66 22.36 4.71 -2.00
CA GLY A 66 21.86 5.77 -1.13
C GLY A 66 20.66 6.50 -1.72
N THR A 67 20.71 6.82 -3.02
CA THR A 67 19.61 7.48 -3.75
C THR A 67 18.39 6.56 -3.82
N ALA A 68 18.59 5.32 -4.28
CA ALA A 68 17.55 4.31 -4.37
C ALA A 68 16.85 4.06 -3.02
N GLY A 69 17.63 3.94 -1.94
CA GLY A 69 17.08 3.72 -0.60
C GLY A 69 16.22 4.90 -0.11
N LYS A 70 16.63 6.14 -0.40
CA LYS A 70 15.84 7.33 -0.06
C LYS A 70 14.53 7.40 -0.85
N LEU A 71 14.59 7.17 -2.16
CA LEU A 71 13.41 7.20 -3.03
C LEU A 71 12.38 6.15 -2.61
N LEU A 72 12.80 4.88 -2.47
CA LEU A 72 11.89 3.81 -2.08
C LEU A 72 11.44 3.92 -0.63
N GLY A 73 12.31 4.39 0.27
CA GLY A 73 11.94 4.65 1.66
C GLY A 73 10.82 5.67 1.77
N ALA A 74 10.93 6.79 1.07
CA ALA A 74 9.89 7.83 1.02
C ALA A 74 8.58 7.30 0.40
N ALA A 75 8.69 6.60 -0.75
CA ALA A 75 7.54 6.00 -1.43
C ALA A 75 6.77 5.04 -0.52
N ARG A 76 7.47 4.10 0.14
CA ARG A 76 6.87 3.14 1.06
C ARG A 76 6.27 3.81 2.28
N GLY A 77 6.93 4.83 2.83
CA GLY A 77 6.41 5.61 3.94
C GLY A 77 5.06 6.25 3.62
N ARG A 78 4.93 6.87 2.44
CA ARG A 78 3.68 7.49 1.98
C ARG A 78 2.54 6.48 1.86
N VAL A 79 2.78 5.31 1.26
CA VAL A 79 1.76 4.25 1.14
C VAL A 79 1.34 3.72 2.51
N GLN A 80 2.29 3.51 3.42
CA GLN A 80 1.99 3.02 4.78
C GLN A 80 1.16 4.03 5.59
N GLN A 81 1.42 5.32 5.44
CA GLN A 81 0.63 6.37 6.09
C GLN A 81 -0.81 6.39 5.56
N ALA A 82 -1.00 6.28 4.24
CA ALA A 82 -2.34 6.23 3.64
C ALA A 82 -3.12 5.00 4.11
N LEU A 83 -2.47 3.83 4.13
CA LEU A 83 -3.06 2.59 4.65
C LEU A 83 -3.51 2.73 6.11
N ALA A 84 -2.65 3.29 6.97
CA ALA A 84 -2.97 3.49 8.38
C ALA A 84 -4.13 4.47 8.56
N ALA A 85 -4.15 5.57 7.80
CA ALA A 85 -5.24 6.54 7.84
C ALA A 85 -6.58 5.93 7.41
N ARG A 86 -6.59 5.15 6.31
CA ARG A 86 -7.82 4.50 5.82
C ARG A 86 -8.32 3.42 6.79
N GLN A 87 -7.41 2.67 7.42
CA GLN A 87 -7.76 1.67 8.42
C GLN A 87 -8.59 2.28 9.56
N VAL A 88 -8.12 3.39 10.13
CA VAL A 88 -8.81 4.09 11.23
C VAL A 88 -10.22 4.52 10.82
N VAL A 89 -10.39 5.03 9.59
CA VAL A 89 -11.71 5.43 9.07
C VAL A 89 -12.64 4.22 8.96
N LEU A 90 -12.18 3.13 8.33
CA LEU A 90 -13.01 1.94 8.13
C LEU A 90 -13.36 1.22 9.43
N GLU A 91 -12.46 1.22 10.41
CA GLU A 91 -12.73 0.72 11.76
C GLU A 91 -13.82 1.55 12.45
N ALA A 92 -13.71 2.88 12.42
CA ALA A 92 -14.74 3.76 12.98
C ALA A 92 -16.11 3.59 12.29
N GLU A 93 -16.13 3.45 10.97
CA GLU A 93 -17.36 3.18 10.22
C GLU A 93 -17.98 1.82 10.58
N ARG A 94 -17.16 0.78 10.75
CA ARG A 94 -17.64 -0.55 11.17
C ARG A 94 -18.22 -0.49 12.58
N ASP A 95 -17.51 0.14 13.51
CA ASP A 95 -17.93 0.21 14.91
C ASP A 95 -19.24 1.03 15.05
N ALA A 96 -19.41 2.09 14.25
CA ALA A 96 -20.67 2.83 14.17
C ALA A 96 -21.84 1.99 13.63
N ARG A 97 -21.60 1.10 12.66
CA ARG A 97 -22.63 0.18 12.14
C ARG A 97 -23.08 -0.82 13.20
N VAL A 98 -22.14 -1.40 13.94
CA VAL A 98 -22.44 -2.38 15.01
C VAL A 98 -23.33 -1.76 16.09
N LEU A 99 -23.03 -0.53 16.53
CA LEU A 99 -23.85 0.17 17.53
C LEU A 99 -25.29 0.42 17.07
N VAL A 100 -25.50 0.73 15.78
CA VAL A 100 -26.85 0.93 15.23
C VAL A 100 -27.63 -0.39 15.18
N GLU A 101 -26.98 -1.47 14.73
CA GLU A 101 -27.60 -2.80 14.67
C GLU A 101 -28.00 -3.31 16.07
N GLU A 102 -27.18 -3.08 17.10
CA GLU A 102 -27.49 -3.46 18.49
C GLU A 102 -28.67 -2.66 19.08
N THR A 103 -28.87 -1.40 18.69
CA THR A 103 -29.99 -0.58 19.21
C THR A 103 -31.38 -1.01 18.70
N LEU A 104 -31.44 -1.75 17.58
CA LEU A 104 -32.71 -2.21 17.01
C LEU A 104 -33.22 -3.48 17.71
N ASP A 105 -32.32 -4.32 18.24
CA ASP A 105 -32.66 -5.62 18.83
C ASP A 105 -33.19 -5.52 20.27
N VAL A 106 -32.95 -4.39 20.97
CA VAL A 106 -33.47 -4.14 22.34
C VAL A 106 -34.94 -3.70 22.37
N THR A 107 -35.66 -3.75 21.25
CA THR A 107 -37.08 -3.36 21.16
C THR A 107 -38.04 -4.45 20.70
N LEU A 108 -37.57 -5.69 20.51
CA LEU A 108 -38.40 -6.84 20.10
C LEU A 108 -38.78 -7.77 21.25
#